data_AF-A0A439G0B7-F1
#
_entry.id   AF-A0A439G0B7-F1
#
_cell.length_a   1.000
_cell.length_b   1.000
_cell.length_c   1.000
_cell.angle_alpha   90.00
_cell.angle_beta   90.00
_cell.angle_gamma   90.00
#
_symmetry.space_group_name_H-M   'P 1'
#
loop_
_entity.id
_entity.type
_entity.pdbx_description
1 polymer ?
#
loop_
_entity_poly.entity_id
_entity_poly.type
_entity_poly.pdbx_seq_one_letter_code
_entity_poly.pdbx_strand_id
1 'polypeptide(L)' 'EAAAIVQAAVESTGVDATLFGILFGDHTAVGHAKSGNNRLKQGDVAYIEVGGRLHDYAAGLVRSAIYGRHAEATALYEL' A
#
# COMPACT_ATOMS: atom_id res chain seq x y z
N GLU A 1 6.58 -0.51 10.19
CA GLU A 1 7.42 -1.69 9.86
C GLU A 1 7.29 -2.09 8.40
N ALA A 2 6.15 -2.65 7.96
CA ALA A 2 5.94 -3.08 6.57
C ALA A 2 6.31 -2.00 5.52
N ALA A 3 5.97 -0.74 5.80
CA ALA A 3 6.28 0.37 4.92
C ALA A 3 7.78 0.54 4.66
N ALA A 4 8.57 0.50 5.72
CA ALA A 4 10.02 0.65 5.63
C ALA A 4 10.67 -0.53 4.89
N ILE A 5 10.14 -1.75 5.07
CA ILE A 5 10.64 -2.95 4.37
C ILE A 5 10.45 -2.82 2.86
N VAL A 6 9.25 -2.43 2.42
CA VAL A 6 8.98 -2.29 0.99
C VAL A 6 9.72 -1.10 0.40
N GLN A 7 9.80 0.03 1.11
CA GLN A 7 10.60 1.18 0.67
C GLN A 7 12.06 0.78 0.42
N ALA A 8 12.70 0.11 1.38
CA ALA A 8 14.08 -0.36 1.23
C ALA A 8 14.23 -1.34 0.05
N ALA A 9 13.25 -2.21 -0.18
CA ALA A 9 13.27 -3.12 -1.33
C ALA A 9 13.15 -2.36 -2.66
N VAL A 10 12.32 -1.33 -2.75
CA VAL A 10 12.17 -0.48 -3.94
C VAL A 10 13.46 0.29 -4.21
N GLU A 11 14.01 0.94 -3.20
CA GLU A 11 15.26 1.70 -3.31
C GLU A 11 16.45 0.81 -3.74
N SER A 12 16.45 -0.47 -3.32
CA SER A 12 17.48 -1.43 -3.74
C SER A 12 17.50 -1.71 -5.26
N THR A 13 16.45 -1.34 -5.99
CA THR A 13 16.37 -1.47 -7.45
C THR A 13 16.95 -0.27 -8.21
N GLY A 14 17.43 0.75 -7.49
CA GLY A 14 17.94 2.01 -8.04
C GLY A 14 16.87 3.08 -8.25
N VAL A 15 15.62 2.81 -7.87
CA VAL A 15 14.52 3.79 -7.90
C VAL A 15 14.68 4.77 -6.73
N ASP A 16 14.55 6.06 -7.02
CA ASP A 16 14.38 7.10 -6.01
C ASP A 16 12.91 7.09 -5.54
N ALA A 17 12.66 6.46 -4.39
CA ALA A 17 11.32 6.32 -3.82
C ALA A 17 10.87 7.65 -3.19
N THR A 18 9.79 8.24 -3.71
CA THR A 18 9.31 9.58 -3.32
C THR A 18 7.89 9.56 -2.76
N LEU A 19 7.15 8.48 -2.97
CA LEU A 19 5.78 8.31 -2.48
C LEU A 19 5.64 6.92 -1.88
N PHE A 20 5.30 6.84 -0.60
CA PHE A 20 5.16 5.56 0.06
C PHE A 20 4.07 5.60 1.14
N GLY A 21 3.10 4.69 1.05
CA GLY A 21 2.06 4.54 2.06
C GLY A 21 1.54 3.11 2.19
N ILE A 22 1.33 2.65 3.42
CA ILE A 22 0.58 1.42 3.71
C ILE A 22 -0.52 1.74 4.71
N LEU A 23 -1.74 1.36 4.36
CA LEU A 23 -2.95 1.58 5.16
C LEU A 23 -3.63 0.25 5.45
N PHE A 24 -4.28 0.15 6.62
CA PHE A 24 -5.03 -1.04 7.04
C PHE A 24 -6.42 -0.67 7.54
N GLY A 25 -7.39 -1.55 7.28
CA GLY A 25 -8.77 -1.44 7.75
C GLY A 25 -9.45 -0.17 7.26
N ASP A 26 -10.22 0.49 8.12
CA ASP A 26 -11.03 1.67 7.78
C ASP A 26 -10.24 2.84 7.19
N HIS A 27 -8.94 2.95 7.50
CA HIS A 27 -8.08 4.00 6.92
C HIS A 27 -7.94 3.87 5.39
N THR A 28 -8.17 2.67 4.83
CA THR A 28 -8.12 2.43 3.38
C THR A 28 -9.27 3.11 2.62
N ALA A 29 -10.36 3.49 3.31
CA ALA A 29 -11.49 4.18 2.70
C ALA A 29 -11.28 5.70 2.54
N VAL A 30 -10.22 6.26 3.14
CA VAL A 30 -9.95 7.70 3.13
C VAL A 30 -8.84 8.00 2.13
N GLY A 31 -9.18 8.71 1.05
CA GLY A 31 -8.21 9.14 0.05
C GLY A 31 -7.08 9.97 0.66
N HIS A 32 -5.83 9.67 0.29
CA HIS A 32 -4.62 10.30 0.82
C HIS A 32 -4.44 10.19 2.35
N ALA A 33 -5.08 9.21 2.99
CA ALA A 33 -4.82 8.93 4.39
C ALA A 33 -3.33 8.64 4.62
N LYS A 34 -2.82 9.06 5.78
CA LYS A 34 -1.44 8.84 6.17
C LYS A 34 -1.29 7.49 6.85
N SER A 35 -0.19 6.80 6.56
CA SER A 35 0.22 5.59 7.29
C SER A 35 0.30 5.88 8.79
N GLY A 36 -0.27 4.98 9.60
CA GLY A 36 -0.25 5.07 11.05
C GLY A 36 0.55 3.92 11.69
N ASN A 37 0.52 3.89 13.03
CA ASN A 37 1.11 2.79 13.82
C ASN A 37 0.08 1.68 14.15
N ASN A 38 -1.01 1.59 13.39
CA ASN A 38 -2.02 0.56 13.58
C ASN A 38 -1.51 -0.82 13.09
N ARG A 39 -1.96 -1.88 13.77
CA ARG A 39 -1.64 -3.26 13.42
C ARG A 39 -2.66 -3.78 12.42
N LEU A 40 -2.19 -4.52 11.43
CA LEU A 40 -3.02 -5.33 10.54
C LEU A 40 -3.73 -6.43 11.34
N LYS A 41 -5.02 -6.65 11.07
CA LYS A 41 -5.89 -7.64 11.73
C LYS A 41 -6.59 -8.52 10.71
N GLN A 42 -6.96 -9.73 11.13
CA GLN A 42 -7.78 -10.60 10.28
C GLN A 42 -9.09 -9.90 9.88
N GLY A 43 -9.41 -9.98 8.60
CA GLY A 43 -10.53 -9.28 7.99
C GLY A 43 -10.16 -7.92 7.41
N ASP A 44 -9.00 -7.33 7.74
CA ASP A 44 -8.63 -6.03 7.21
C ASP A 44 -8.38 -6.07 5.70
N VAL A 45 -8.81 -5.00 5.02
CA VAL A 45 -8.20 -4.60 3.76
C VAL A 45 -6.88 -3.90 4.04
N ALA A 46 -5.84 -4.29 3.33
CA ALA A 46 -4.56 -3.59 3.27
C ALA A 46 -4.41 -2.92 1.91
N TYR A 47 -3.90 -1.70 1.91
CA TYR A 47 -3.61 -0.91 0.73
C TYR A 47 -2.15 -0.48 0.77
N ILE A 48 -1.47 -0.53 -0.37
CA ILE A 48 -0.13 0.00 -0.55
C ILE A 48 -0.04 0.89 -1.78
N GLU A 49 0.65 2.00 -1.61
CA GLU A 49 1.07 2.90 -2.68
C GLU A 49 2.59 3.03 -2.65
N VAL A 50 3.21 2.80 -3.81
CA VAL A 50 4.64 2.96 -4.04
C VAL A 50 4.82 3.82 -5.27
N GLY A 51 5.62 4.87 -5.17
CA GLY A 51 5.97 5.73 -6.28
C GLY A 51 7.42 6.17 -6.21
N GLY A 52 8.02 6.34 -7.38
CA GLY A 52 9.41 6.75 -7.48
C GLY A 52 9.82 7.13 -8.88
N ARG A 53 11.11 7.45 -9.03
CA ARG A 53 11.72 7.81 -10.31
C ARG A 53 12.94 6.94 -10.62
N LEU A 54 13.11 6.63 -11.90
CA LEU A 54 14.33 6.03 -12.44
C LEU A 54 14.64 6.66 -13.79
N HIS A 55 15.86 7.19 -13.97
CA HIS A 55 16.28 7.91 -15.18
C HIS A 55 15.29 9.02 -15.60
N ASP A 56 14.82 9.82 -14.62
CA ASP A 56 13.82 10.88 -14.78
C ASP A 56 12.40 10.42 -15.19
N TYR A 57 12.16 9.12 -15.33
CA TYR A 57 10.82 8.58 -15.53
C TYR A 57 10.16 8.29 -14.18
N ALA A 58 8.95 8.84 -13.99
CA ALA A 58 8.15 8.58 -12.80
C ALA A 58 7.17 7.43 -13.05
N ALA A 59 7.02 6.56 -12.05
CA ALA A 59 6.00 5.53 -12.02
C ALA A 59 5.39 5.44 -10.62
N GLY A 60 4.11 5.09 -10.58
CA GLY A 60 3.36 4.81 -9.36
C GLY A 60 2.64 3.48 -9.49
N LEU A 61 2.61 2.72 -8.39
CA LEU A 61 1.91 1.46 -8.29
C LEU A 61 1.07 1.47 -7.02
N VAL A 62 -0.21 1.18 -7.22
CA VAL A 62 -1.16 1.00 -6.14
C VAL A 62 -1.69 -0.43 -6.19
N ARG A 63 -1.66 -1.11 -5.04
CA ARG A 63 -2.22 -2.45 -4.88
C ARG A 63 -2.94 -2.55 -3.55
N SER A 64 -3.87 -3.47 -3.50
CA SER A 64 -4.61 -3.77 -2.29
C SER A 64 -4.79 -5.28 -2.15
N ALA A 65 -4.98 -5.72 -0.91
CA ALA A 65 -5.13 -7.13 -0.57
C ALA A 65 -6.04 -7.28 0.66
N ILE A 66 -6.64 -8.45 0.82
CA ILE A 66 -7.45 -8.79 2.00
C ILE A 66 -6.62 -9.71 2.89
N TYR A 67 -6.47 -9.36 4.17
CA TYR A 67 -5.85 -10.26 5.13
C TYR A 67 -6.89 -11.16 5.78
N GLY A 68 -7.13 -12.34 5.19
CA GLY A 68 -8.15 -13.27 5.63
C GLY A 68 -9.38 -13.21 4.73
N ARG A 69 -10.56 -12.93 5.30
CA ARG A 69 -11.83 -12.86 4.56
C ARG A 69 -12.55 -11.55 4.82
N HIS A 70 -13.01 -10.89 3.77
CA HIS A 70 -13.84 -9.69 3.84
C HIS A 70 -14.82 -9.67 2.66
N ALA A 71 -16.08 -10.06 2.90
CA ALA A 71 -17.05 -10.31 1.82
C ALA A 71 -17.27 -9.10 0.91
N GLU A 72 -17.45 -7.92 1.50
CA GLU A 72 -17.68 -6.68 0.73
C GLU A 72 -16.46 -6.29 -0.12
N ALA A 73 -15.25 -6.34 0.44
CA ALA A 73 -14.02 -6.05 -0.30
C ALA A 73 -13.75 -7.09 -1.40
N THR A 74 -14.06 -8.37 -1.16
CA THR A 74 -13.95 -9.42 -2.19
C THR A 74 -14.88 -9.11 -3.36
N ALA A 75 -16.15 -8.80 -3.08
CA ALA A 75 -17.10 -8.43 -4.13
C ALA A 75 -16.64 -7.19 -4.90
N LEU A 76 -16.02 -6.21 -4.24
CA LEU A 76 -15.48 -5.01 -4.88
C LEU A 76 -14.29 -5.30 -5.80
N TYR A 77 -13.40 -6.24 -5.44
CA TYR A 77 -12.21 -6.58 -6.24
C TYR A 77 -12.51 -7.46 -7.45
N GLU A 78 -13.68 -8.10 -7.48
CA GLU A 78 -14.13 -8.95 -8.59
C GLU A 78 -14.90 -8.17 -9.67
N LEU A 79 -15.16 -6.88 -9.46
CA LEU A 79 -15.74 -5.96 -10.46
C LEU A 79 -14.69 -5.50 -11.49
#